data_AF-A0A2N8MWJ0-F1
#
_entry.id   AF-A0A2N8MWJ0-F1
#
_cell.length_a   1.000
_cell.length_b   1.000
_cell.length_c   1.000
_cell.angle_alpha   90.00
_cell.angle_beta   90.00
_cell.angle_gamma   90.00
#
_symmetry.space_group_name_H-M   'P 1'
#
loop_
_entity.id
_entity.type
_entity.pdbx_description
1 polymer ?
#
loop_
_entity_poly.entity_id
_entity_poly.type
_entity_poly.pdbx_seq_one_letter_code
_entity_poly.pdbx_strand_id
1 'polypeptide(L)'
;MSFPDPFDPGPGQGYHVYPEKLRAAADTIEEAAGLLQNFAIVDLANVALGPYDLGLPGTATNLMPGLDGLGTVDRYNAAIDAIQRITAENSTQLAVLSAALGKAANHYEQLDQEAYERMKKLEGEIK
;
A
#
# COMPACT_ATOMS: atom_id res chain seq x y z
N MET A 1 39.44 -3.95 32.61
CA MET A 1 38.58 -3.13 31.74
C MET A 1 37.48 -4.05 31.24
N SER A 2 36.21 -3.78 31.57
CA SER A 2 35.08 -4.55 31.07
C SER A 2 34.94 -4.26 29.58
N PHE A 3 34.86 -5.29 28.75
CA PHE A 3 34.43 -5.09 27.37
C PHE A 3 32.99 -4.54 27.40
N PRO A 4 32.65 -3.54 26.57
CA PRO A 4 31.27 -3.09 26.43
C PRO A 4 30.45 -4.29 25.98
N ASP A 5 29.36 -4.56 26.70
CA ASP A 5 28.41 -5.59 26.31
C ASP A 5 27.88 -5.20 24.92
N PRO A 6 28.08 -6.03 23.89
CA PRO A 6 27.64 -5.71 22.53
C PRO A 6 26.11 -5.65 22.41
N PHE A 7 25.37 -6.03 23.46
CA PHE A 7 23.93 -5.83 23.61
C PHE A 7 23.56 -4.57 24.42
N ASP A 8 24.53 -3.81 24.93
CA ASP A 8 24.28 -2.54 25.61
C ASP A 8 23.99 -1.46 24.54
N PRO A 9 22.77 -0.87 24.53
CA PRO A 9 22.39 0.11 23.53
C PRO A 9 23.17 1.41 23.79
N GLY A 10 24.35 1.52 23.20
CA GLY A 10 25.04 2.81 23.08
C GLY A 10 24.16 3.88 22.40
N PRO A 11 24.63 5.12 22.27
CA PRO A 11 23.81 6.25 21.80
C PRO A 11 23.30 6.18 20.34
N GLY A 12 23.54 5.07 19.64
CA GLY A 12 22.92 4.76 18.34
C GLY A 12 21.71 3.84 18.55
N GLN A 13 20.60 4.09 17.83
CA GLN A 13 19.28 3.48 18.09
C GLN A 13 19.18 1.94 18.04
N GLY A 14 20.27 1.19 17.94
CA GLY A 14 20.30 -0.26 18.15
C GLY A 14 19.53 -1.08 17.12
N TYR A 15 19.93 -2.33 16.97
CA TYR A 15 19.32 -3.30 16.06
C TYR A 15 17.81 -3.52 16.31
N HIS A 16 17.36 -3.33 17.56
CA HIS A 16 15.96 -3.53 17.96
C HIS A 16 14.93 -2.60 17.30
N VAL A 17 15.33 -1.42 16.83
CA VAL A 17 14.36 -0.41 16.38
C VAL A 17 14.02 -0.54 14.89
N TYR A 18 14.81 -1.26 14.10
CA TYR A 18 14.61 -1.35 12.64
C TYR A 18 13.45 -2.28 12.23
N PRO A 19 13.33 -3.52 12.72
CA PRO A 19 12.26 -4.43 12.27
C PRO A 19 10.86 -3.96 12.68
N GLU A 20 10.70 -3.44 13.89
CA GLU A 20 9.42 -2.90 14.37
C GLU A 20 8.97 -1.68 13.57
N LYS A 21 9.89 -0.75 13.25
CA LYS A 21 9.58 0.40 12.39
C LYS A 21 9.23 -0.02 10.97
N LEU A 22 9.91 -1.03 10.42
CA LEU A 22 9.60 -1.56 9.10
C LEU A 22 8.22 -2.22 9.07
N ARG A 23 7.83 -2.95 10.13
CA ARG A 23 6.48 -3.50 10.27
C ARG A 23 5.43 -2.41 10.40
N ALA A 24 5.63 -1.43 11.29
CA ALA A 24 4.69 -0.32 11.44
C ALA A 24 4.49 0.45 10.12
N ALA A 25 5.55 0.63 9.33
CA ALA A 25 5.46 1.22 8.01
C ALA A 25 4.70 0.30 7.03
N ALA A 26 4.96 -1.01 7.03
CA ALA A 26 4.24 -1.98 6.22
C ALA A 26 2.74 -1.98 6.53
N ASP A 27 2.36 -2.00 7.80
CA ASP A 27 0.96 -1.97 8.27
C ASP A 27 0.26 -0.68 7.80
N THR A 28 0.92 0.47 7.95
CA THR A 28 0.37 1.77 7.51
C THR A 28 0.16 1.81 5.98
N ILE A 29 1.10 1.24 5.22
CA ILE A 29 1.02 1.19 3.75
C ILE A 29 -0.08 0.21 3.32
N GLU A 30 -0.23 -0.91 4.02
CA GLU A 30 -1.31 -1.88 3.78
C GLU A 30 -2.69 -1.27 4.03
N GLU A 31 -2.85 -0.52 5.13
CA GLU A 31 -4.08 0.23 5.40
C GLU A 31 -4.38 1.23 4.28
N ALA A 32 -3.38 2.01 3.86
CA ALA A 32 -3.53 2.95 2.74
C ALA A 32 -3.91 2.25 1.43
N ALA A 33 -3.33 1.08 1.14
CA ALA A 33 -3.67 0.28 -0.02
C ALA A 33 -5.13 -0.20 0.02
N GLY A 34 -5.61 -0.62 1.19
CA GLY A 34 -7.00 -1.00 1.43
C GLY A 34 -7.98 0.16 1.24
N LEU A 35 -7.64 1.35 1.75
CA LEU A 35 -8.44 2.57 1.55
C LEU A 35 -8.54 2.94 0.07
N LEU A 36 -7.43 2.91 -0.67
CA LEU A 36 -7.45 3.17 -2.11
C LEU A 36 -8.27 2.13 -2.87
N GLN A 37 -8.21 0.87 -2.47
CA GLN A 37 -9.00 -0.19 -3.11
C GLN A 37 -10.50 -0.01 -2.85
N ASN A 38 -10.88 0.31 -1.61
CA ASN A 38 -12.26 0.61 -1.26
C ASN A 38 -12.77 1.84 -2.02
N PHE A 39 -11.98 2.91 -2.11
CA PHE A 39 -12.34 4.07 -2.90
C PHE A 39 -12.55 3.72 -4.38
N ALA A 40 -11.65 2.91 -4.95
CA ALA A 40 -11.74 2.49 -6.35
C ALA A 40 -12.98 1.63 -6.65
N ILE A 41 -13.31 0.68 -5.77
CA ILE A 41 -14.36 -0.32 -6.02
C ILE A 41 -15.74 0.16 -5.55
N VAL A 42 -15.80 0.82 -4.40
CA VAL A 42 -17.06 1.16 -3.72
C VAL A 42 -17.42 2.62 -3.98
N ASP A 43 -16.54 3.55 -3.64
CA ASP A 43 -16.89 4.97 -3.64
C ASP A 43 -17.08 5.50 -5.06
N LEU A 44 -16.14 5.19 -5.97
CA LEU A 44 -16.25 5.63 -7.36
C LEU A 44 -17.42 4.97 -8.11
N ALA A 45 -17.81 3.74 -7.75
CA ALA A 45 -18.97 3.09 -8.34
C ALA A 45 -20.27 3.82 -7.99
N ASN A 46 -20.37 4.41 -6.79
CA ASN A 46 -21.52 5.19 -6.34
C ASN A 46 -21.64 6.57 -7.00
N VAL A 47 -20.59 7.01 -7.70
CA VAL A 47 -20.52 8.34 -8.34
C VAL A 47 -20.78 8.26 -9.84
N ALA A 48 -20.82 7.06 -10.43
CA ALA A 48 -21.14 6.86 -11.84
C ALA A 48 -22.56 7.38 -12.17
N LEU A 49 -22.68 8.08 -13.29
CA LEU A 49 -23.96 8.65 -13.74
C LEU A 49 -24.75 7.62 -14.54
N GLY A 50 -26.05 7.55 -14.25
CA GLY A 50 -27.03 6.85 -15.07
C GLY A 50 -27.32 7.57 -16.40
N PRO A 51 -27.87 6.87 -17.40
CA PRO A 51 -28.16 7.44 -18.73
C PRO A 51 -29.08 8.68 -18.71
N TYR A 52 -29.86 8.86 -17.63
CA TYR A 52 -30.89 9.88 -17.50
C TYR A 52 -30.62 10.90 -16.38
N ASP A 53 -29.49 10.81 -15.67
CA ASP A 53 -29.21 11.66 -14.50
C ASP A 53 -29.04 13.14 -14.84
N LEU A 54 -28.78 13.46 -16.11
CA LEU A 54 -28.57 14.83 -16.59
C LEU A 54 -29.83 15.50 -17.18
N GLY A 55 -31.01 14.86 -17.09
CA GLY A 55 -32.29 15.43 -17.57
C GLY A 55 -32.46 15.50 -19.10
N LEU A 56 -31.38 15.29 -19.86
CA LEU A 56 -31.35 14.93 -21.29
C LEU A 56 -30.64 13.58 -21.42
N PRO A 57 -30.83 12.81 -22.50
CA PRO A 57 -30.09 11.56 -22.67
C PRO A 57 -28.61 11.89 -22.74
N GLY A 58 -27.91 11.54 -21.66
CA GLY A 58 -26.51 11.92 -21.46
C GLY A 58 -25.56 11.10 -22.32
N THR A 59 -26.07 10.12 -23.05
CA THR A 59 -25.36 9.26 -23.99
C THR A 59 -25.30 9.91 -25.38
N ALA A 60 -24.32 9.52 -26.20
CA ALA A 60 -24.24 9.93 -27.60
C ALA A 60 -25.29 9.18 -28.45
N THR A 61 -26.57 9.39 -28.18
CA THR A 61 -27.70 8.75 -28.85
C THR A 61 -28.46 9.77 -29.68
N ASN A 62 -28.92 9.36 -30.86
CA ASN A 62 -29.73 10.21 -31.73
C ASN A 62 -31.11 10.44 -31.08
N LEU A 63 -31.40 11.68 -30.71
CA LEU A 63 -32.62 12.06 -29.99
C LEU A 63 -33.77 12.34 -30.97
N MET A 64 -33.42 13.01 -32.06
CA MET A 64 -34.28 13.37 -33.18
C MET A 64 -33.42 13.54 -34.44
N PRO A 65 -33.99 13.50 -35.66
CA PRO A 65 -33.24 13.76 -36.88
C PRO A 65 -32.46 15.08 -36.80
N GLY A 66 -31.13 15.00 -36.80
CA GLY A 66 -30.22 16.15 -36.69
C GLY A 66 -29.91 16.63 -35.25
N LEU A 67 -30.38 15.94 -34.21
CA LEU A 67 -30.07 16.24 -32.81
C LEU A 67 -29.53 14.98 -32.11
N ASP A 68 -28.23 15.00 -31.82
CA ASP A 68 -27.56 13.98 -31.03
C ASP A 68 -27.39 14.43 -29.57
N GLY A 69 -27.47 13.47 -28.64
CA GLY A 69 -27.11 13.69 -27.25
C GLY A 69 -25.62 14.05 -27.10
N LEU A 70 -25.29 14.79 -26.05
CA LEU A 70 -23.95 15.37 -25.83
C LEU A 70 -22.86 14.33 -25.46
N GLY A 71 -23.24 13.08 -25.16
CA GLY A 71 -22.31 12.04 -24.70
C GLY A 71 -21.60 12.38 -23.38
N THR A 72 -22.18 13.28 -22.58
CA THR A 72 -21.60 13.76 -21.32
C THR A 72 -21.52 12.67 -20.27
N VAL A 73 -22.53 11.81 -20.15
CA VAL A 73 -22.52 10.65 -19.24
C VAL A 73 -21.43 9.67 -19.66
N ASP A 74 -21.31 9.39 -20.95
CA ASP A 74 -20.27 8.47 -21.47
C ASP A 74 -18.86 8.99 -21.16
N ARG A 75 -18.61 10.28 -21.41
CA ARG A 75 -17.31 10.92 -21.11
C ARG A 75 -17.02 10.96 -19.61
N TYR A 76 -18.03 11.24 -18.79
CA TYR A 76 -17.89 11.29 -17.35
C TYR A 76 -17.57 9.90 -16.79
N ASN A 77 -18.36 8.89 -17.14
CA ASN A 77 -18.15 7.52 -16.68
C ASN A 77 -16.82 6.96 -17.18
N ALA A 78 -16.39 7.27 -18.42
CA ALA A 78 -15.06 6.91 -18.89
C ALA A 78 -13.92 7.54 -18.07
N ALA A 79 -14.11 8.76 -17.56
CA ALA A 79 -13.16 9.39 -16.65
C ALA A 79 -13.16 8.70 -15.27
N ILE A 80 -14.33 8.32 -14.74
CA ILE A 80 -14.45 7.54 -13.51
C ILE A 80 -13.73 6.19 -13.67
N ASP A 81 -13.97 5.46 -14.76
CA ASP A 81 -13.31 4.19 -15.06
C ASP A 81 -11.78 4.33 -15.11
N ALA A 82 -11.28 5.41 -15.71
CA ALA A 82 -9.85 5.69 -15.76
C ALA A 82 -9.27 5.92 -14.36
N ILE A 83 -9.98 6.66 -13.50
CA ILE A 83 -9.57 6.90 -12.11
C ILE A 83 -9.62 5.60 -11.31
N GLN A 84 -10.67 4.78 -11.47
CA GLN A 84 -10.79 3.47 -10.82
C GLN A 84 -9.60 2.58 -11.15
N ARG A 85 -9.25 2.46 -12.44
CA ARG A 85 -8.12 1.65 -12.89
C ARG A 85 -6.79 2.12 -12.29
N ILE A 86 -6.50 3.41 -12.40
CA ILE A 86 -5.25 4.00 -11.86
C ILE A 86 -5.18 3.78 -10.35
N THR A 87 -6.29 3.96 -9.65
CA THR A 87 -6.33 3.79 -8.20
C THR A 87 -6.14 2.32 -7.78
N ALA A 88 -6.74 1.38 -8.50
CA ALA A 88 -6.56 -0.05 -8.27
C ALA A 88 -5.11 -0.50 -8.53
N GLU A 89 -4.48 0.02 -9.59
CA GLU A 89 -3.06 -0.21 -9.88
C GLU A 89 -2.17 0.33 -8.75
N ASN A 90 -2.45 1.55 -8.27
CA ASN A 90 -1.70 2.15 -7.16
C ASN A 90 -1.86 1.36 -5.85
N SER A 91 -3.08 0.91 -5.53
CA SER A 91 -3.32 0.03 -4.38
C SER A 91 -2.49 -1.26 -4.47
N THR A 92 -2.43 -1.87 -5.65
CA THR A 92 -1.59 -3.07 -5.88
C THR A 92 -0.11 -2.78 -5.65
N GLN A 93 0.40 -1.64 -6.11
CA GLN A 93 1.80 -1.25 -5.89
C GLN A 93 2.12 -1.02 -4.40
N LEU A 94 1.20 -0.40 -3.65
CA LEU A 94 1.35 -0.23 -2.21
C LEU A 94 1.34 -1.57 -1.47
N ALA A 95 0.48 -2.51 -1.85
CA ALA A 95 0.48 -3.85 -1.29
C ALA A 95 1.81 -4.59 -1.51
N VAL A 96 2.39 -4.47 -2.71
CA VAL A 96 3.73 -5.02 -3.01
C VAL A 96 4.81 -4.36 -2.15
N LEU A 97 4.75 -3.05 -1.93
CA LEU A 97 5.68 -2.32 -1.08
C LEU A 97 5.58 -2.77 0.39
N SER A 98 4.36 -2.89 0.94
CA SER A 98 4.13 -3.40 2.29
C SER A 98 4.72 -4.81 2.45
N ALA A 99 4.46 -5.71 1.50
CA ALA A 99 5.01 -7.06 1.51
C ALA A 99 6.56 -7.07 1.48
N ALA A 100 7.17 -6.17 0.70
CA ALA A 100 8.62 -6.03 0.65
C ALA A 100 9.21 -5.55 1.99
N LEU A 101 8.55 -4.59 2.66
CA LEU A 101 8.95 -4.09 3.98
C LEU A 101 8.83 -5.19 5.05
N GLY A 102 7.72 -5.95 5.05
CA GLY A 102 7.56 -7.09 5.95
C GLY A 102 8.64 -8.16 5.74
N LYS A 103 9.01 -8.42 4.49
CA LYS A 103 10.10 -9.35 4.16
C LYS A 103 11.46 -8.84 4.63
N ALA A 104 11.72 -7.54 4.49
CA ALA A 104 12.94 -6.92 5.01
C ALA A 104 13.00 -7.02 6.55
N ALA A 105 11.89 -6.73 7.25
CA ALA A 105 11.82 -6.87 8.71
C ALA A 105 12.15 -8.29 9.17
N ASN A 106 11.54 -9.30 8.53
CA ASN A 106 11.81 -10.71 8.86
C ASN A 106 13.27 -11.11 8.57
N HIS A 107 13.87 -10.57 7.51
CA HIS A 107 15.28 -10.84 7.21
C HIS A 107 16.21 -10.26 8.27
N TYR A 108 15.93 -9.04 8.76
CA TYR A 108 16.69 -8.46 9.86
C TYR A 108 16.58 -9.27 11.15
N GLU A 109 15.39 -9.76 11.50
CA GLU A 109 15.21 -10.62 12.68
C GLU A 109 15.99 -11.93 12.58
N GLN A 110 16.03 -12.55 11.39
CA GLN A 110 16.83 -13.76 11.16
C GLN A 110 18.33 -13.50 11.36
N LEU A 111 18.84 -12.39 10.80
CA LEU A 111 20.24 -12.00 10.98
C LEU A 111 20.56 -11.72 12.45
N ASP A 112 19.63 -11.10 13.19
CA ASP A 112 19.80 -10.82 14.61
C ASP A 112 19.85 -12.10 15.44
N GLN A 113 18.93 -13.03 15.19
CA GLN A 113 18.91 -14.36 15.81
C GLN A 113 20.22 -15.13 15.55
N GLU A 114 20.70 -15.13 14.30
CA GLU A 114 21.96 -15.79 13.95
C GLU A 114 23.18 -15.13 14.60
N ALA A 115 23.21 -13.81 14.69
CA ALA A 115 24.28 -13.07 15.34
C ALA A 115 24.30 -13.36 16.85
N TYR A 116 23.13 -13.36 17.49
CA TYR A 116 22.95 -13.73 18.89
C TYR A 116 23.44 -15.15 19.17
N GLU A 117 23.04 -16.13 18.35
CA GLU A 117 23.49 -17.51 18.48
C GLU A 117 25.00 -17.67 18.31
N ARG A 118 25.62 -16.94 17.36
CA ARG A 118 27.08 -16.93 17.17
C ARG A 118 27.80 -16.36 18.39
N MET A 119 27.32 -15.25 18.94
CA MET A 119 27.93 -14.63 20.12
C MET A 119 27.81 -15.52 21.36
N LYS A 120 26.66 -16.15 21.57
CA LYS A 120 26.44 -17.11 22.66
C LYS A 120 27.35 -18.34 22.57
N LYS A 121 27.63 -18.84 21.35
CA LYS A 121 28.59 -19.94 21.14
C LYS A 121 30.01 -19.52 21.50
N LEU A 122 30.43 -18.32 21.09
CA LEU A 122 31.74 -17.78 21.42
C LEU A 122 31.91 -17.55 22.94
N GLU A 123 30.87 -17.09 23.65
CA GLU A 123 30.91 -17.00 25.12
C GLU A 123 30.97 -18.37 25.81
N GLY A 124 30.32 -19.39 25.25
CA GLY A 124 30.34 -20.75 25.78
C GLY A 124 31.64 -21.52 25.57
N GLU A 125 32.41 -21.17 24.53
CA GLU A 125 33.73 -21.75 24.22
C GLU A 125 34.87 -21.09 25.00
N ILE A 126 34.66 -19.92 25.60
CA ILE A 126 35.59 -19.30 26.55
C ILE A 126 35.37 -19.96 27.93
N LYS A 127 35.94 -21.15 28.13
CA LYS A 127 36.17 -21.75 29.45
C LYS A 127 37.56 -22.34 29.55
#